data_AF-A0A958AS07-F1
#
_entry.id   AF-A0A958AS07-F1
#
_cell.length_a   1.000
_cell.length_b   1.000
_cell.length_c   1.000
_cell.angle_alpha   90.00
_cell.angle_beta   90.00
_cell.angle_gamma   90.00
#
_symmetry.space_group_name_H-M   'P 1'
#
loop_
_entity.id
_entity.type
_entity.pdbx_description
1 polymer ?
#
loop_
_entity_poly.entity_id
_entity_poly.type
_entity_poly.pdbx_seq_one_letter_code
_entity_poly.pdbx_strand_id
1 'polypeptide(L)'
;MAQLRRFFSRTWELRLLALVIGIGLLGFTLVTAATQLRQGIEPLSNWTPALLPPALLALALLTLHALLCWRQTQSEQLILPIVGLLVTIGLIIIWRLRPPTAVWQQLLRGFVPGVGLMAILILRPRLVERIRQEWPLLISLGGLILLFLTAFFGVTDETGARLSLKLGPLPAIQTSEMIKLALIIFLAWYIESEGQAAEGRARTFLGWLRLPAIQYMIPGVLFVSIATLALIMMSDFG
;
A
#
# COMPACT_ATOMS: atom_id res chain seq x y z
N MET A 1 -13.23 -22.00 -26.63
CA MET A 1 -13.43 -20.66 -27.23
C MET A 1 -13.96 -19.59 -26.27
N ALA A 2 -14.88 -19.89 -25.33
CA ALA A 2 -15.40 -18.91 -24.37
C ALA A 2 -14.34 -18.32 -23.41
N GLN A 3 -13.30 -19.07 -23.05
CA GLN A 3 -12.20 -18.57 -22.20
C GLN A 3 -11.27 -17.58 -22.91
N LEU A 4 -11.06 -17.71 -24.23
CA LEU A 4 -10.22 -16.80 -25.01
C LEU A 4 -10.86 -15.42 -25.15
N ARG A 5 -12.18 -15.34 -25.37
CA ARG A 5 -12.91 -14.05 -25.36
C ARG A 5 -12.83 -13.29 -24.03
N ARG A 6 -12.56 -13.98 -22.92
CA ARG A 6 -12.50 -13.39 -21.56
C ARG A 6 -11.20 -12.60 -21.32
N PHE A 7 -10.08 -13.02 -21.90
CA PHE A 7 -8.79 -12.30 -21.81
C PHE A 7 -8.82 -10.98 -22.59
N PHE A 8 -9.58 -10.93 -23.70
CA PHE A 8 -9.76 -9.74 -24.52
C PHE A 8 -10.78 -8.73 -23.97
N SER A 9 -11.31 -8.92 -22.75
CA SER A 9 -12.22 -7.94 -22.13
C SER A 9 -11.49 -6.74 -21.53
N ARG A 10 -10.21 -6.90 -21.15
CA ARG A 10 -9.38 -5.87 -20.49
C ARG A 10 -8.24 -5.36 -21.38
N THR A 11 -8.52 -5.11 -22.66
CA THR A 11 -7.49 -4.69 -23.63
C THR A 11 -6.88 -3.32 -23.33
N TRP A 12 -7.63 -2.40 -22.72
CA TRP A 12 -7.10 -1.09 -22.33
C TRP A 12 -6.09 -1.21 -21.20
N GLU A 13 -6.41 -1.99 -20.17
CA GLU A 13 -5.48 -2.29 -19.09
C GLU A 13 -4.16 -2.86 -19.62
N LEU A 14 -4.22 -3.87 -20.50
CA LEU A 14 -3.03 -4.49 -21.07
C LEU A 14 -2.18 -3.49 -21.88
N ARG A 15 -2.81 -2.63 -22.69
CA ARG A 15 -2.10 -1.60 -23.47
C ARG A 15 -1.41 -0.58 -22.56
N LEU A 16 -2.10 -0.15 -21.50
CA LEU A 16 -1.54 0.78 -20.52
C LEU A 16 -0.41 0.12 -19.72
N LEU A 17 -0.53 -1.17 -19.37
CA LEU A 17 0.57 -1.91 -18.75
C LEU A 17 1.77 -2.06 -19.68
N ALA A 18 1.56 -2.30 -20.98
CA ALA A 18 2.64 -2.34 -21.96
C ALA A 18 3.38 -0.99 -22.04
N LEU A 19 2.64 0.14 -21.98
CA LEU A 19 3.23 1.47 -21.88
C LEU A 19 4.08 1.61 -20.61
N VAL A 20 3.54 1.24 -19.45
CA VAL A 20 4.25 1.29 -18.16
C VAL A 20 5.52 0.46 -18.18
N ILE A 21 5.46 -0.75 -18.72
CA ILE A 21 6.62 -1.65 -18.88
C ILE A 21 7.67 -1.00 -19.80
N GLY A 22 7.24 -0.42 -20.92
CA GLY A 22 8.12 0.33 -21.82
C GLY A 22 8.82 1.50 -21.13
N ILE A 23 8.08 2.31 -20.36
CA ILE A 23 8.62 3.41 -19.56
C ILE A 23 9.64 2.88 -18.53
N GLY A 24 9.34 1.77 -17.86
CA GLY A 24 10.26 1.15 -16.90
C GLY A 24 11.56 0.69 -17.54
N LEU A 25 11.47 -0.10 -18.62
CA LEU A 25 12.65 -0.61 -19.32
C LEU A 25 13.52 0.52 -19.87
N LEU A 26 12.91 1.53 -20.51
CA LEU A 26 13.62 2.69 -21.04
C LEU A 26 14.20 3.56 -19.93
N GLY A 27 13.44 3.83 -18.86
CA GLY A 27 13.90 4.68 -17.76
C GLY A 27 15.11 4.10 -17.03
N PHE A 28 15.07 2.81 -16.69
CA PHE A 28 16.19 2.15 -16.01
C PHE A 28 17.44 2.04 -16.90
N THR A 29 17.27 1.71 -18.17
CA THR A 29 18.39 1.62 -19.13
C THR A 29 19.03 2.98 -19.38
N LEU A 30 18.23 4.04 -19.58
CA LEU A 30 18.73 5.41 -19.79
C LEU A 30 19.47 5.94 -18.56
N VAL A 31 18.92 5.73 -17.35
CA VAL A 31 19.61 6.15 -16.11
C VAL A 31 20.94 5.43 -15.98
N THR A 32 20.99 4.14 -16.27
CA THR A 32 22.22 3.33 -16.16
C THR A 32 23.26 3.70 -17.21
N ALA A 33 22.84 3.95 -18.45
CA ALA A 33 23.74 4.45 -19.50
C ALA A 33 24.30 5.83 -19.13
N ALA A 34 23.48 6.71 -18.57
CA ALA A 34 23.91 8.04 -18.12
C ALA A 34 24.88 7.97 -16.93
N THR A 35 24.71 7.04 -15.99
CA THR A 35 25.65 6.86 -14.87
C THR A 35 26.98 6.25 -15.31
N GLN A 36 26.95 5.27 -16.22
CA GLN A 36 28.16 4.66 -16.81
C GLN A 36 28.99 5.69 -17.57
N LEU A 37 28.33 6.51 -18.41
CA LEU A 37 29.00 7.57 -19.16
C LEU A 37 29.70 8.58 -18.24
N ARG A 38 29.08 8.94 -17.11
CA ARG A 38 29.68 9.82 -16.10
C ARG A 38 30.90 9.20 -15.41
N GLN A 39 31.01 7.88 -15.40
CA GLN A 39 32.12 7.13 -14.83
C GLN A 39 33.21 6.80 -15.87
N GLY A 40 33.07 7.28 -17.12
CA GLY A 40 34.00 6.96 -18.21
C GLY A 40 33.92 5.51 -18.69
N ILE A 41 32.83 4.81 -18.35
CA ILE A 41 32.56 3.43 -18.78
C ILE A 41 31.73 3.50 -20.07
N GLU A 42 32.03 2.60 -21.02
CA GLU A 42 31.25 2.44 -22.25
C GLU A 42 29.75 2.28 -21.92
N PRO A 43 28.87 3.11 -22.51
CA PRO A 43 27.44 3.01 -22.30
C PRO A 43 26.95 1.60 -22.66
N LEU A 44 26.14 0.99 -21.79
CA LEU A 44 25.53 -0.33 -21.99
C LEU A 44 26.45 -1.54 -21.81
N SER A 45 27.69 -1.37 -21.33
CA SER A 45 28.56 -2.53 -21.02
C SER A 45 27.93 -3.43 -19.93
N ASN A 46 27.25 -2.86 -18.94
CA ASN A 46 26.61 -3.61 -17.85
C ASN A 46 25.12 -3.27 -17.71
N TRP A 47 24.29 -3.84 -18.59
CA TRP A 47 22.86 -3.55 -18.75
C TRP A 47 21.95 -4.55 -18.03
N THR A 48 22.45 -5.73 -17.69
CA THR A 48 21.70 -6.77 -16.96
C THR A 48 21.15 -6.31 -15.61
N PRO A 49 21.90 -5.62 -14.71
CA PRO A 49 21.34 -5.19 -13.43
C PRO A 49 20.26 -4.11 -13.59
N ALA A 50 20.26 -3.36 -14.69
CA ALA A 50 19.26 -2.35 -14.98
C ALA A 50 17.92 -2.95 -15.46
N LEU A 51 17.95 -4.12 -16.09
CA LEU A 51 16.75 -4.77 -16.63
C LEU A 51 16.00 -5.61 -15.61
N LEU A 52 16.69 -6.13 -14.58
CA LEU A 52 16.09 -7.02 -13.59
C LEU A 52 14.96 -6.35 -12.77
N PRO A 53 15.11 -5.13 -12.22
CA PRO A 53 14.03 -4.47 -11.48
C PRO A 53 12.75 -4.23 -12.31
N PRO A 54 12.80 -3.61 -13.52
CA PRO A 54 11.60 -3.41 -14.32
C PRO A 54 11.03 -4.73 -14.86
N ALA A 55 11.84 -5.78 -15.07
CA ALA A 55 11.34 -7.10 -15.44
C ALA A 55 10.52 -7.75 -14.31
N LEU A 56 10.97 -7.67 -13.06
CA LEU A 56 10.20 -8.13 -11.90
C LEU A 56 8.89 -7.36 -11.77
N LEU A 57 8.95 -6.03 -11.90
CA LEU A 57 7.77 -5.17 -11.86
C LEU A 57 6.77 -5.54 -12.96
N ALA A 58 7.24 -5.72 -14.19
CA ALA A 58 6.42 -6.17 -15.32
C ALA A 58 5.75 -7.51 -15.05
N LEU A 59 6.52 -8.49 -14.57
CA LEU A 59 6.00 -9.82 -14.23
C LEU A 59 4.92 -9.74 -13.13
N ALA A 60 5.13 -8.94 -12.10
CA ALA A 60 4.16 -8.75 -11.03
C ALA A 60 2.86 -8.06 -11.52
N LEU A 61 2.97 -7.03 -12.35
CA LEU A 61 1.79 -6.35 -12.91
C LEU A 61 1.02 -7.25 -13.88
N LEU A 62 1.73 -7.99 -14.73
CA LEU A 62 1.12 -8.94 -15.66
C LEU A 62 0.47 -10.13 -14.94
N THR A 63 1.06 -10.61 -13.84
CA THR A 63 0.44 -11.67 -13.02
C THR A 63 -0.85 -11.18 -12.35
N LEU A 64 -0.87 -9.96 -11.82
CA LEU A 64 -2.11 -9.35 -11.29
C LEU A 64 -3.16 -9.15 -12.39
N HIS A 65 -2.78 -8.64 -13.56
CA HIS A 65 -3.68 -8.51 -14.71
C HIS A 65 -4.27 -9.86 -15.14
N ALA A 66 -3.43 -10.90 -15.26
CA ALA A 66 -3.88 -12.24 -15.60
C ALA A 66 -4.84 -12.81 -14.54
N LEU A 67 -4.57 -12.55 -13.26
CA LEU A 67 -5.41 -12.97 -12.15
C LEU A 67 -6.78 -12.27 -12.17
N LEU A 68 -6.81 -10.96 -12.44
CA LEU A 68 -8.04 -10.18 -12.61
C LEU A 68 -8.86 -10.68 -13.80
N CYS A 69 -8.21 -10.97 -14.94
CA CYS A 69 -8.85 -11.56 -16.10
C CYS A 69 -9.43 -12.95 -15.80
N TRP A 70 -8.65 -13.81 -15.12
CA TRP A 70 -9.08 -15.15 -14.76
C TRP A 70 -10.28 -15.15 -13.81
N ARG A 71 -10.27 -14.25 -12.82
CA ARG A 71 -11.38 -14.07 -11.86
C ARG A 71 -12.54 -13.24 -12.39
N GLN A 72 -12.44 -12.71 -13.61
CA GLN A 72 -13.48 -11.86 -14.23
C GLN A 72 -13.90 -10.70 -13.31
N THR A 73 -12.93 -10.16 -12.56
CA THR A 73 -13.19 -9.06 -11.63
C THR A 73 -13.58 -7.83 -12.44
N GLN A 74 -14.79 -7.32 -12.21
CA GLN A 74 -15.32 -6.10 -12.81
C GLN A 74 -14.74 -4.87 -12.08
N SER A 75 -13.42 -4.70 -12.18
CA SER A 75 -12.72 -3.53 -11.64
C SER A 75 -12.35 -2.55 -12.75
N GLU A 76 -12.20 -1.29 -12.38
CA GLU A 76 -11.71 -0.24 -13.26
C GLU A 76 -10.35 -0.62 -13.88
N GLN A 77 -10.25 -0.52 -15.20
CA GLN A 77 -9.06 -0.92 -15.98
C GLN A 77 -7.88 0.06 -15.86
N LEU A 78 -8.09 1.19 -15.18
CA LEU A 78 -7.11 2.27 -15.04
C LEU A 78 -6.27 2.16 -13.76
N ILE A 79 -6.80 1.55 -12.70
CA ILE A 79 -6.17 1.56 -11.37
C ILE A 79 -4.82 0.84 -11.39
N LEU A 80 -4.79 -0.40 -11.91
CA LEU A 80 -3.56 -1.20 -11.93
C LEU A 80 -2.45 -0.54 -12.78
N PRO A 81 -2.73 -0.02 -14.00
CA PRO A 81 -1.73 0.74 -14.75
C PRO A 81 -1.26 2.03 -14.09
N ILE A 82 -2.15 2.81 -13.46
CA ILE A 82 -1.77 4.05 -12.77
C ILE A 82 -0.84 3.74 -11.58
N VAL A 83 -1.19 2.74 -10.77
CA VAL A 83 -0.33 2.28 -9.67
C VAL A 83 1.01 1.79 -10.21
N GLY A 84 0.99 0.98 -11.27
CA GLY A 84 2.20 0.51 -11.94
C GLY A 84 3.09 1.66 -12.44
N LEU A 85 2.49 2.70 -13.02
CA LEU A 85 3.20 3.89 -13.50
C LEU A 85 3.86 4.64 -12.34
N LEU A 86 3.13 4.92 -11.27
CA LEU A 86 3.65 5.61 -10.09
C LEU A 86 4.81 4.84 -9.45
N VAL A 87 4.67 3.53 -9.29
CA VAL A 87 5.74 2.66 -8.78
C VAL A 87 6.94 2.67 -9.73
N THR A 88 6.72 2.57 -11.04
CA THR A 88 7.79 2.61 -12.05
C THR A 88 8.60 3.90 -11.96
N ILE A 89 7.92 5.05 -11.95
CA ILE A 89 8.56 6.37 -11.85
C ILE A 89 9.33 6.49 -10.53
N GLY A 90 8.70 6.10 -9.41
CA GLY A 90 9.35 6.12 -8.10
C GLY A 90 10.61 5.27 -8.05
N LEU A 91 10.59 4.06 -8.62
CA LEU A 91 11.75 3.18 -8.66
C LEU A 91 12.85 3.70 -9.59
N ILE A 92 12.52 4.34 -10.72
CA ILE A 92 13.51 5.01 -11.58
C ILE A 92 14.21 6.14 -10.81
N ILE A 93 13.45 6.94 -10.04
CA ILE A 93 14.01 8.02 -9.22
C ILE A 93 14.95 7.45 -8.15
N ILE A 94 14.54 6.38 -7.45
CA ILE A 94 15.38 5.71 -6.46
C ILE A 94 16.64 5.14 -7.12
N TRP A 95 16.51 4.48 -8.27
CA TRP A 95 17.65 3.94 -9.04
C TRP A 95 18.66 5.02 -9.42
N ARG A 96 18.17 6.23 -9.70
CA ARG A 96 19.00 7.39 -10.03
C ARG A 96 19.70 8.01 -8.81
N LEU A 97 19.02 8.07 -7.66
CA LEU A 97 19.45 8.87 -6.50
C LEU A 97 20.12 8.05 -5.38
N ARG A 98 19.84 6.75 -5.30
CA ARG A 98 20.26 5.87 -4.21
C ARG A 98 21.06 4.68 -4.77
N PRO A 99 21.82 3.98 -3.93
CA PRO A 99 22.47 2.74 -4.34
C PRO A 99 21.47 1.72 -4.90
N PRO A 100 21.87 0.85 -5.85
CA PRO A 100 21.01 -0.17 -6.44
C PRO A 100 20.27 -1.07 -5.43
N THR A 101 20.87 -1.28 -4.25
CA THR A 101 20.28 -2.04 -3.15
C THR A 101 18.97 -1.44 -2.63
N ALA A 102 18.78 -0.12 -2.72
CA ALA A 102 17.55 0.55 -2.28
C ALA A 102 16.33 0.17 -3.14
N VAL A 103 16.52 0.02 -4.45
CA VAL A 103 15.45 -0.44 -5.35
C VAL A 103 15.06 -1.87 -5.03
N TRP A 104 16.04 -2.75 -4.79
CA TRP A 104 15.78 -4.14 -4.41
C TRP A 104 15.09 -4.25 -3.06
N GLN A 105 15.48 -3.43 -2.08
CA GLN A 105 14.79 -3.36 -0.80
C GLN A 105 13.33 -2.95 -0.96
N GLN A 106 13.05 -1.92 -1.78
CA GLN A 106 11.69 -1.46 -2.04
C GLN A 106 10.85 -2.51 -2.77
N LEU A 107 11.45 -3.20 -3.74
CA LEU A 107 10.78 -4.28 -4.48
C LEU A 107 10.48 -5.48 -3.58
N LEU A 108 11.47 -5.98 -2.84
CA LEU A 108 11.35 -7.22 -2.08
C LEU A 108 10.60 -7.05 -0.75
N ARG A 109 10.74 -5.92 -0.06
CA ARG A 109 10.10 -5.68 1.24
C ARG A 109 8.76 -4.95 1.14
N GLY A 110 8.55 -4.14 0.11
CA GLY A 110 7.32 -3.39 -0.09
C GLY A 110 6.44 -3.97 -1.19
N PHE A 111 6.94 -3.91 -2.43
CA PHE A 111 6.13 -4.18 -3.61
C PHE A 111 5.69 -5.65 -3.74
N VAL A 112 6.60 -6.62 -3.61
CA VAL A 112 6.30 -8.05 -3.74
C VAL A 112 5.29 -8.53 -2.69
N PRO A 113 5.46 -8.23 -1.39
CA PRO A 113 4.44 -8.53 -0.38
C PRO A 113 3.09 -7.87 -0.69
N GLY A 114 3.08 -6.62 -1.14
CA GLY A 114 1.86 -5.92 -1.54
C GLY A 114 1.14 -6.59 -2.72
N VAL A 115 1.88 -7.01 -3.74
CA VAL A 115 1.36 -7.78 -4.88
C VAL A 115 0.80 -9.13 -4.41
N GLY A 116 1.51 -9.82 -3.50
CA GLY A 116 1.06 -11.07 -2.90
C GLY A 116 -0.25 -10.90 -2.14
N LEU A 117 -0.35 -9.87 -1.31
CA LEU A 117 -1.58 -9.52 -0.58
C LEU A 117 -2.72 -9.22 -1.57
N MET A 118 -2.47 -8.40 -2.58
CA MET A 118 -3.46 -8.08 -3.62
C MET A 118 -3.94 -9.35 -4.34
N ALA A 119 -3.02 -10.26 -4.69
CA ALA A 119 -3.36 -11.53 -5.31
C ALA A 119 -4.24 -12.39 -4.40
N ILE A 120 -3.95 -12.47 -3.10
CA ILE A 120 -4.79 -13.17 -2.11
C ILE A 120 -6.20 -12.55 -2.08
N LEU A 121 -6.32 -11.22 -2.04
CA LEU A 121 -7.60 -10.54 -2.00
C LEU A 121 -8.44 -10.79 -3.27
N ILE A 122 -7.82 -10.79 -4.44
CA ILE A 122 -8.49 -11.13 -5.71
C ILE A 122 -8.93 -12.61 -5.72
N LEU A 123 -8.12 -13.52 -5.17
CA LEU A 123 -8.45 -14.95 -5.09
C LEU A 123 -9.55 -15.27 -4.05
N ARG A 124 -9.60 -14.50 -2.97
CA ARG A 124 -10.46 -14.72 -1.80
C ARG A 124 -11.19 -13.43 -1.41
N PRO A 125 -12.09 -12.89 -2.25
CA PRO A 125 -12.80 -11.63 -1.95
C PRO A 125 -13.65 -11.71 -0.68
N ARG A 126 -14.17 -12.91 -0.34
CA ARG A 126 -14.91 -13.17 0.91
C ARG A 126 -14.07 -12.93 2.17
N LEU A 127 -12.74 -12.97 2.07
CA LEU A 127 -11.87 -12.68 3.20
C LEU A 127 -11.99 -11.22 3.65
N VAL A 128 -12.15 -10.29 2.71
CA VAL A 128 -12.36 -8.86 3.02
C VAL A 128 -13.66 -8.69 3.80
N GLU A 129 -14.74 -9.30 3.32
CA GLU A 129 -16.04 -9.24 3.99
C GLU A 129 -15.98 -9.85 5.38
N ARG A 130 -15.36 -11.03 5.51
CA ARG A 130 -15.17 -11.70 6.81
C ARG A 130 -14.38 -10.84 7.79
N ILE A 131 -13.26 -10.27 7.34
CA ILE A 131 -12.41 -9.39 8.16
C ILE A 131 -13.22 -8.20 8.66
N ARG A 132 -14.01 -7.56 7.78
CA ARG A 132 -14.84 -6.42 8.11
C ARG A 132 -15.96 -6.76 9.10
N GLN A 133 -16.61 -7.92 8.94
CA GLN A 133 -17.78 -8.29 9.75
C GLN A 133 -17.41 -8.93 11.10
N GLU A 134 -16.43 -9.84 11.12
CA GLU A 134 -16.19 -10.71 12.27
C GLU A 134 -15.00 -10.25 13.13
N TRP A 135 -14.00 -9.57 12.54
CA TRP A 135 -12.72 -9.26 13.20
C TRP A 135 -12.37 -7.76 13.37
N PRO A 136 -13.26 -6.77 13.16
CA PRO A 136 -12.86 -5.37 13.13
C PRO A 136 -12.33 -4.91 14.49
N LEU A 137 -13.00 -5.27 15.59
CA LEU A 137 -12.57 -4.92 16.95
C LEU A 137 -11.22 -5.54 17.32
N LEU A 138 -10.99 -6.81 16.96
CA LEU A 138 -9.72 -7.50 17.24
C LEU A 138 -8.57 -6.89 16.45
N ILE A 139 -8.79 -6.56 15.17
CA ILE A 139 -7.78 -5.90 14.32
C ILE A 139 -7.48 -4.48 14.82
N SER A 140 -8.52 -3.75 15.22
CA SER A 140 -8.39 -2.39 15.74
C SER A 140 -7.64 -2.35 17.07
N LEU A 141 -7.99 -3.26 17.98
CA LEU A 141 -7.31 -3.41 19.27
C LEU A 141 -5.87 -3.88 19.06
N GLY A 142 -5.65 -4.84 18.16
CA GLY A 142 -4.31 -5.31 17.78
C GLY A 142 -3.46 -4.18 17.19
N GLY A 143 -4.03 -3.35 16.31
CA GLY A 143 -3.39 -2.17 15.76
C GLY A 143 -3.04 -1.13 16.82
N LEU A 144 -3.94 -0.90 17.78
CA LEU A 144 -3.72 0.02 18.90
C LEU A 144 -2.61 -0.48 19.83
N ILE A 145 -2.62 -1.77 20.16
CA ILE A 145 -1.55 -2.42 20.94
C ILE A 145 -0.22 -2.32 20.20
N LEU A 146 -0.21 -2.58 18.89
CA LEU A 146 1.00 -2.50 18.07
C LEU A 146 1.53 -1.07 17.96
N LEU A 147 0.64 -0.07 17.90
CA LEU A 147 0.97 1.35 17.97
C LEU A 147 1.65 1.67 19.30
N PHE A 148 1.06 1.30 20.44
CA PHE A 148 1.71 1.51 21.73
C PHE A 148 3.05 0.78 21.84
N LEU A 149 3.11 -0.47 21.39
CA LEU A 149 4.35 -1.24 21.42
C LEU A 149 5.45 -0.55 20.61
N THR A 150 5.11 -0.01 19.45
CA THR A 150 6.04 0.77 18.62
C THR A 150 6.42 2.11 19.27
N ALA A 151 5.50 2.78 19.96
CA ALA A 151 5.81 4.06 20.61
C ALA A 151 6.84 3.88 21.73
N PHE A 152 6.69 2.82 22.53
CA PHE A 152 7.56 2.55 23.66
C PHE A 152 8.85 1.80 23.29
N PHE A 153 8.77 0.83 22.37
CA PHE A 153 9.87 -0.08 22.04
C PHE A 153 10.37 0.03 20.59
N GLY A 154 9.85 0.99 19.83
CA GLY A 154 10.26 1.23 18.45
C GLY A 154 11.70 1.67 18.32
N VAL A 155 12.34 1.19 17.25
CA VAL A 155 13.69 1.61 16.87
C VAL A 155 13.60 2.96 16.16
N THR A 156 14.45 3.89 16.56
CA THR A 156 14.58 5.20 15.93
C THR A 156 15.23 5.08 14.56
N ASP A 157 14.58 5.64 13.55
CA ASP A 157 15.12 5.75 12.20
C ASP A 157 16.09 6.94 12.08
N GLU A 158 16.68 7.13 10.90
CA GLU A 158 17.59 8.24 10.57
C GLU A 158 17.00 9.63 10.85
N THR A 159 15.66 9.75 10.88
CA THR A 159 14.92 10.98 11.18
C THR A 159 14.64 11.19 12.67
N GLY A 160 14.99 10.22 13.53
CA GLY A 160 14.65 10.24 14.96
C GLY A 160 13.25 9.72 15.29
N ALA A 161 12.42 9.42 14.29
CA ALA A 161 11.08 8.87 14.47
C ALA A 161 11.12 7.36 14.80
N ARG A 162 10.17 6.90 15.64
CA ARG A 162 10.05 5.48 16.04
C ARG A 162 8.94 4.79 15.26
N LEU A 163 9.28 4.30 14.07
CA LEU A 163 8.28 3.77 13.12
C LEU A 163 8.33 2.25 12.92
N SER A 164 9.34 1.60 13.51
CA SER A 164 9.60 0.17 13.28
C SER A 164 9.87 -0.58 14.57
N LEU A 165 9.43 -1.84 14.63
CA LEU A 165 9.79 -2.77 15.69
C LEU A 165 10.83 -3.75 15.19
N LYS A 166 11.89 -3.95 15.97
CA LYS A 166 12.92 -4.94 15.69
C LYS A 166 12.75 -6.14 16.62
N LEU A 167 12.38 -7.28 16.04
CA LEU A 167 12.17 -8.53 16.76
C LEU A 167 13.44 -9.41 16.61
N GLY A 168 14.39 -9.24 17.52
CA GLY A 168 15.62 -10.03 17.55
C GLY A 168 16.48 -9.86 16.28
N PRO A 169 16.92 -10.95 15.62
CA PRO A 169 17.77 -10.89 14.42
C PRO A 169 16.98 -10.56 13.14
N LEU A 170 15.65 -10.49 13.20
CA LEU A 170 14.83 -10.20 12.04
C LEU A 170 14.97 -8.73 11.60
N PRO A 171 14.78 -8.44 10.31
CA PRO A 171 14.69 -7.06 9.83
C PRO A 171 13.63 -6.29 10.60
N ALA A 172 13.88 -5.00 10.83
CA ALA A 172 12.88 -4.13 11.44
C ALA A 172 11.61 -4.13 10.59
N ILE A 173 10.47 -4.39 11.22
CA ILE A 173 9.16 -4.40 10.58
C ILE A 173 8.57 -3.00 10.76
N GLN A 174 8.20 -2.36 9.66
CA GLN A 174 7.54 -1.07 9.69
C GLN A 174 6.09 -1.25 10.16
N THR A 175 5.86 -0.96 11.42
CA THR A 175 4.57 -1.17 12.08
C THR A 175 3.60 -0.04 11.77
N SER A 176 4.08 1.14 11.37
CA SER A 176 3.25 2.28 10.99
C SER A 176 2.27 1.97 9.83
N GLU A 177 2.67 1.12 8.88
CA GLU A 177 1.76 0.65 7.81
C GLU A 177 0.62 -0.21 8.37
N MET A 178 0.93 -1.13 9.29
CA MET A 178 -0.07 -2.00 9.91
C MET A 178 -1.06 -1.22 10.77
N ILE A 179 -0.57 -0.19 11.46
CA ILE A 179 -1.38 0.70 12.30
C ILE A 179 -2.33 1.53 11.43
N LYS A 180 -1.85 2.08 10.29
CA LYS A 180 -2.70 2.79 9.32
C LYS A 180 -3.83 1.92 8.81
N LEU A 181 -3.55 0.66 8.46
CA LEU A 181 -4.58 -0.29 8.04
C LEU A 181 -5.58 -0.59 9.15
N ALA A 182 -5.12 -0.82 10.38
CA ALA A 182 -5.99 -1.07 11.52
C ALA A 182 -6.91 0.12 11.83
N LEU A 183 -6.39 1.36 11.75
CA LEU A 183 -7.17 2.59 11.90
C LEU A 183 -8.25 2.71 10.82
N ILE A 184 -7.92 2.43 9.56
CA ILE A 184 -8.90 2.47 8.45
C ILE A 184 -9.99 1.43 8.67
N ILE A 185 -9.62 0.20 9.07
CA ILE A 185 -10.58 -0.89 9.35
C ILE A 185 -11.48 -0.53 10.53
N PHE A 186 -10.91 0.01 11.61
CA PHE A 186 -11.66 0.50 12.77
C PHE A 186 -12.68 1.55 12.35
N LEU A 187 -12.23 2.58 11.64
CA LEU A 187 -13.06 3.72 11.27
C LEU A 187 -14.19 3.29 10.32
N ALA A 188 -13.89 2.41 9.36
CA ALA A 188 -14.90 1.86 8.46
C ALA A 188 -15.97 1.08 9.22
N TRP A 189 -15.57 0.19 10.14
CA TRP A 189 -16.51 -0.56 10.97
C TRP A 189 -17.32 0.36 11.90
N TYR A 190 -16.67 1.32 12.55
CA TYR A 190 -17.30 2.23 13.50
C TYR A 190 -18.35 3.13 12.84
N ILE A 191 -18.05 3.66 11.64
CA ILE A 191 -19.02 4.45 10.87
C ILE A 191 -20.21 3.56 10.45
N GLU A 192 -19.96 2.31 10.07
CA GLU A 192 -21.04 1.39 9.68
C GLU A 192 -21.93 0.98 10.87
N SER A 193 -21.33 0.63 12.01
CA SER A 193 -22.04 0.10 13.19
C SER A 193 -22.78 1.19 13.96
N GLU A 194 -22.11 2.30 14.25
CA GLU A 194 -22.68 3.38 15.04
C GLU A 194 -23.35 4.45 14.17
N GLY A 195 -23.03 4.56 12.88
CA GLY A 195 -23.55 5.61 12.00
C GLY A 195 -25.07 5.59 11.87
N GLN A 196 -25.68 4.42 11.71
CA GLN A 196 -27.15 4.32 11.61
C GLN A 196 -27.86 4.63 12.95
N ALA A 197 -27.29 4.18 14.07
CA ALA A 197 -27.82 4.46 15.40
C ALA A 197 -27.65 5.94 15.79
N ALA A 198 -26.55 6.54 15.36
CA ALA A 198 -26.20 7.93 15.54
C ALA A 198 -27.10 8.86 14.71
N GLU A 199 -27.39 8.50 13.45
CA GLU A 199 -28.28 9.26 12.55
C GLU A 199 -29.74 9.20 13.01
N GLY A 200 -30.22 8.02 13.45
CA GLY A 200 -31.58 7.85 13.98
C GLY A 200 -31.86 8.62 15.27
N ARG A 201 -30.82 9.10 15.97
CA ARG A 201 -30.91 9.91 17.20
C ARG A 201 -30.25 11.28 17.06
N ALA A 202 -29.98 11.73 15.84
CA ALA A 202 -29.36 13.01 15.59
C ALA A 202 -30.30 14.16 15.99
N ARG A 203 -29.77 15.12 16.75
CA ARG A 203 -30.48 16.34 17.12
C ARG A 203 -30.02 17.47 16.22
N THR A 204 -30.96 18.27 15.73
CA THR A 204 -30.64 19.49 14.97
C THR A 204 -30.01 20.49 15.93
N PHE A 205 -28.70 20.69 15.81
CA PHE A 205 -27.96 21.60 16.69
C PHE A 205 -27.97 23.02 16.15
N LEU A 206 -27.87 23.15 14.82
CA LEU A 206 -27.80 24.44 14.14
C LEU A 206 -28.52 24.30 12.81
N GLY A 207 -29.87 24.30 12.76
CA GLY A 207 -30.77 24.36 11.58
C GLY A 207 -30.53 23.38 10.40
N TRP A 208 -29.34 23.41 9.83
CA TRP A 208 -28.78 22.66 8.71
C TRP A 208 -27.81 21.56 9.18
N LEU A 209 -27.24 21.67 10.39
CA LEU A 209 -26.33 20.69 10.97
C LEU A 209 -27.07 19.77 11.96
N ARG A 210 -27.22 18.50 11.59
CA ARG A 210 -27.72 17.44 12.47
C ARG A 210 -26.53 16.73 13.09
N LEU A 211 -26.38 16.85 14.40
CA LEU A 211 -25.31 16.20 15.13
C LEU A 211 -25.84 14.94 15.83
N PRO A 212 -25.16 13.79 15.66
CA PRO A 212 -25.50 12.60 16.42
C PRO A 212 -25.28 12.83 17.92
N ALA A 213 -26.02 12.10 18.76
CA ALA A 213 -25.85 12.22 20.20
C ALA A 213 -24.40 11.88 20.60
N ILE A 214 -23.80 12.70 21.46
CA ILE A 214 -22.36 12.68 21.77
C ILE A 214 -21.85 11.31 22.23
N GLN A 215 -22.72 10.53 22.90
CA GLN A 215 -22.43 9.17 23.36
C GLN A 215 -22.00 8.21 22.24
N TYR A 216 -22.55 8.39 21.03
CA TYR A 216 -22.18 7.58 19.87
C TYR A 216 -20.82 7.99 19.31
N MET A 217 -20.39 9.23 19.56
CA MET A 217 -19.09 9.76 19.14
C MET A 217 -17.93 9.32 20.06
N ILE A 218 -18.22 8.90 21.29
CA ILE A 218 -17.20 8.60 22.32
C ILE A 218 -16.20 7.54 21.85
N PRO A 219 -16.60 6.36 21.33
CA PRO A 219 -15.63 5.32 20.98
C PRO A 219 -14.67 5.75 19.86
N GLY A 220 -15.19 6.44 18.84
CA GLY A 220 -14.40 6.96 17.73
C GLY A 220 -13.44 8.05 18.17
N VAL A 221 -13.94 9.04 18.93
CA VAL A 221 -13.10 10.13 19.48
C VAL A 221 -12.02 9.58 20.40
N LEU A 222 -12.35 8.63 21.27
CA LEU A 222 -11.40 8.00 22.17
C LEU A 222 -10.30 7.26 21.39
N PHE A 223 -10.68 6.43 20.41
CA PHE A 223 -9.70 5.71 19.59
C PHE A 223 -8.76 6.66 18.86
N VAL A 224 -9.30 7.68 18.18
CA VAL A 224 -8.50 8.66 17.45
C VAL A 224 -7.60 9.45 18.40
N SER A 225 -8.10 9.86 19.56
CA SER A 225 -7.31 10.60 20.56
C SER A 225 -6.16 9.77 21.09
N ILE A 226 -6.42 8.51 21.43
CA ILE A 226 -5.39 7.57 21.91
C ILE A 226 -4.37 7.30 20.80
N ALA A 227 -4.82 7.08 19.56
CA ALA A 227 -3.92 6.86 18.43
C ALA A 227 -3.04 8.09 18.16
N THR A 228 -3.63 9.29 18.23
CA THR A 228 -2.91 10.57 18.07
C THR A 228 -1.85 10.74 19.14
N LEU A 229 -2.18 10.47 20.42
CA LEU A 229 -1.20 10.53 21.52
C LEU A 229 -0.01 9.61 21.28
N ALA A 230 -0.26 8.38 20.82
CA ALA A 230 0.82 7.45 20.53
C ALA A 230 1.67 7.88 19.31
N LEU A 231 1.06 8.50 18.29
CA LEU A 231 1.80 9.10 17.17
C LEU A 231 2.70 10.26 17.61
N ILE A 232 2.25 11.08 18.57
CA ILE A 232 3.07 12.14 19.17
C ILE A 232 4.31 11.52 19.83
N MET A 233 4.13 10.41 20.56
CA MET A 233 5.25 9.69 21.19
C MET A 233 6.22 9.08 20.18
N MET A 234 5.76 8.77 18.96
CA MET A 234 6.60 8.29 17.87
C MET A 234 7.37 9.41 17.15
N SER A 235 7.03 10.68 17.41
CA SER A 235 7.51 11.84 16.66
C SER A 235 7.15 11.77 15.16
N ASP A 236 5.99 11.18 14.82
CA ASP A 236 5.57 10.91 13.43
C ASP A 236 4.69 12.01 12.79
N PHE A 237 4.81 13.27 13.22
CA PHE A 237 4.02 14.38 12.65
C PHE A 237 4.67 15.09 11.45
N GLY A 238 5.86 14.64 11.02
CA GLY A 238 6.63 15.25 9.94
C GLY A 238 7.57 16.35 10.43
#